data_AF-A0A380LR95-F1
#
_entry.id   AF-A0A380LR95-F1
#
_cell.length_a   1.000
_cell.length_b   1.000
_cell.length_c   1.000
_cell.angle_alpha   90.00
_cell.angle_beta   90.00
_cell.angle_gamma   90.00
#
_symmetry.space_group_name_H-M   'P 1'
#
loop_
_entity.id
_entity.type
_entity.pdbx_description
1 polymer ?
#
loop_
_entity_poly.entity_id
_entity_poly.type
_entity_poly.pdbx_seq_one_letter_code
_entity_poly.pdbx_strand_id
1 'polypeptide(L)'
;MLVRLHVVIDTEDTGIEEEIKEQLRSYCPDLSFSPSREQPSLMNCMEFYSTVQLEKEQAEVLWQTLNNDWDGEFDDCDAYGFNTIMFHPHVYYLQFQIQ
;
A
#
# COMPACT_ATOMS: atom_id res chain seq x y z
N MET A 1 4.87 15.48 6.05
CA MET A 1 5.83 14.53 5.43
C MET A 1 5.08 13.86 4.29
N LEU A 2 5.68 13.76 3.09
CA LEU A 2 4.98 13.15 1.96
C LEU A 2 5.18 11.64 2.01
N VAL A 3 4.12 10.90 2.35
CA VAL A 3 4.13 9.44 2.31
C VAL A 3 3.70 8.99 0.92
N ARG A 4 4.41 8.03 0.36
CA ARG A 4 4.08 7.30 -0.86
C ARG A 4 3.95 5.82 -0.57
N LEU A 5 2.85 5.23 -1.01
CA LEU A 5 2.63 3.79 -1.04
C LEU A 5 2.77 3.30 -2.48
N HIS A 6 3.51 2.21 -2.69
CA HIS A 6 3.42 1.39 -3.90
C HIS A 6 2.70 0.11 -3.52
N VAL A 7 1.53 -0.12 -4.10
CA VAL A 7 0.68 -1.26 -3.79
C VAL A 7 0.62 -2.15 -5.02
N VAL A 8 0.93 -3.42 -4.86
CA VAL A 8 0.71 -4.46 -5.87
C VAL A 8 -0.30 -5.44 -5.30
N ILE A 9 -1.34 -5.72 -6.07
CA ILE A 9 -2.40 -6.65 -5.71
C ILE A 9 -2.34 -7.89 -6.61
N ASP A 10 -2.65 -9.05 -6.05
CA ASP A 10 -2.55 -10.36 -6.73
C ASP A 10 -3.73 -10.71 -7.64
N THR A 11 -4.46 -9.68 -8.08
CA THR A 11 -5.66 -9.81 -8.91
C THR A 11 -5.80 -8.62 -9.87
N GLU A 12 -6.46 -8.86 -11.00
CA GLU A 12 -6.89 -7.84 -11.97
C GLU A 12 -8.37 -7.44 -11.78
N ASP A 13 -9.00 -7.95 -10.72
CA ASP A 13 -10.39 -7.60 -10.41
C ASP A 13 -10.51 -6.16 -9.89
N THR A 14 -11.09 -5.30 -10.72
CA THR A 14 -11.37 -3.89 -10.40
C THR A 14 -12.26 -3.71 -9.16
N GLY A 15 -13.14 -4.67 -8.84
CA GLY A 15 -13.96 -4.60 -7.62
C GLY A 15 -13.12 -4.77 -6.36
N ILE A 16 -12.15 -5.69 -6.38
CA ILE A 16 -11.19 -5.88 -5.28
C ILE A 16 -10.23 -4.69 -5.19
N GLU A 17 -9.82 -4.14 -6.33
CA GLU A 17 -9.02 -2.91 -6.37
C GLU A 17 -9.73 -1.73 -5.68
N GLU A 18 -11.01 -1.53 -5.97
CA GLU A 18 -11.83 -0.50 -5.34
C GLU A 18 -11.99 -0.76 -3.83
N GLU A 19 -12.25 -1.99 -3.42
CA GLU A 19 -12.33 -2.40 -2.01
C GLU A 19 -11.03 -2.05 -1.24
N ILE A 20 -9.86 -2.37 -1.82
CA ILE A 20 -8.55 -2.06 -1.21
C ILE A 20 -8.35 -0.56 -1.07
N LYS A 21 -8.73 0.22 -2.09
CA LYS A 21 -8.64 1.69 -2.04
C LYS A 21 -9.58 2.28 -0.99
N GLU A 22 -10.79 1.74 -0.86
CA GLU A 22 -11.73 2.14 0.19
C GLU A 22 -11.21 1.80 1.59
N GLN A 23 -10.61 0.62 1.77
CA GLN A 23 -10.01 0.23 3.04
C GLN A 23 -8.83 1.14 3.40
N LEU A 24 -7.96 1.47 2.45
CA LEU A 24 -6.89 2.45 2.62
C LEU A 24 -7.45 3.83 3.03
N ARG A 25 -8.52 4.30 2.37
CA ARG A 25 -9.21 5.54 2.74
C ARG A 25 -9.82 5.49 4.14
N SER A 26 -10.24 4.32 4.61
CA SER A 26 -10.76 4.18 5.98
C SER A 26 -9.69 4.43 7.04
N TYR A 27 -8.43 4.08 6.75
CA TYR A 27 -7.29 4.38 7.62
C TYR A 27 -6.76 5.80 7.44
N CYS A 28 -6.77 6.30 6.20
CA CYS A 28 -6.28 7.63 5.86
C CYS A 28 -7.11 8.26 4.73
N PRO A 29 -8.13 9.07 5.07
CA PRO A 29 -9.10 9.60 4.09
C PRO A 29 -8.49 10.47 2.98
N ASP A 30 -7.39 11.15 3.29
CA ASP A 30 -6.72 12.10 2.41
C ASP A 30 -5.80 11.45 1.36
N LEU A 31 -5.73 10.11 1.33
CA LEU A 31 -5.00 9.38 0.31
C LEU A 31 -5.51 9.72 -1.10
N SER A 32 -4.57 10.13 -1.94
CA SER A 32 -4.74 10.25 -3.38
C SER A 32 -4.21 8.99 -4.05
N PHE A 33 -4.85 8.54 -5.13
CA PHE A 33 -4.47 7.31 -5.83
C PHE A 33 -4.14 7.60 -7.28
N SER A 34 -3.09 6.96 -7.80
CA SER A 34 -2.86 6.92 -9.24
C SER A 34 -3.92 6.04 -9.92
N PRO A 35 -4.06 6.15 -11.25
CA PRO A 35 -4.65 5.07 -12.03
C PRO A 35 -3.92 3.75 -11.74
N SER A 36 -4.68 2.66 -11.71
CA SER A 36 -4.12 1.32 -11.60
C SER A 36 -3.68 0.83 -12.98
N ARG A 37 -2.69 -0.04 -13.01
CA ARG A 37 -2.17 -0.66 -14.22
C ARG A 37 -1.73 -2.09 -13.95
N GLU A 38 -1.64 -2.91 -14.99
CA GLU A 38 -1.02 -4.23 -14.90
C GLU A 38 0.43 -4.12 -14.41
N GLN A 39 0.84 -5.05 -13.54
CA GLN A 39 2.20 -5.14 -13.05
C GLN A 39 3.08 -5.77 -14.16
N PRO A 40 4.10 -5.06 -14.67
CA PRO A 40 4.81 -5.51 -15.89
C PRO A 40 5.55 -6.85 -15.80
N SER A 41 5.91 -7.27 -14.59
CA SER A 41 6.74 -8.43 -14.26
C SER A 41 5.95 -9.58 -13.62
N LEU A 42 4.67 -9.38 -13.31
CA LEU A 42 3.82 -10.33 -12.57
C LEU A 42 2.48 -10.48 -13.28
N MET A 43 2.19 -11.70 -13.75
CA MET A 43 0.95 -12.01 -14.44
C MET A 43 -0.24 -11.97 -13.47
N ASN A 44 -1.38 -11.45 -13.92
CA ASN A 44 -2.62 -11.32 -13.14
C ASN A 44 -2.47 -10.43 -11.88
N CYS A 45 -1.50 -9.51 -11.88
CA CYS A 45 -1.30 -8.56 -10.79
C CYS A 45 -1.52 -7.15 -11.31
N MET A 46 -2.11 -6.29 -10.47
CA MET A 46 -2.20 -4.86 -10.72
C MET A 46 -1.35 -4.09 -9.73
N GLU A 47 -0.89 -2.92 -10.15
CA GLU A 47 -0.21 -1.98 -9.27
C GLU A 47 -0.81 -0.58 -9.35
N PHE A 48 -0.75 0.12 -8.23
CA PHE A 48 -1.06 1.54 -8.14
C PHE A 48 -0.20 2.20 -7.07
N TYR A 49 -0.14 3.52 -7.13
CA TYR A 49 0.51 4.34 -6.14
C TYR A 49 -0.53 5.10 -5.34
N SER A 50 -0.21 5.37 -4.08
CA SER A 50 -0.96 6.32 -3.27
C SER A 50 -0.04 7.33 -2.60
N THR A 51 -0.51 8.56 -2.42
CA THR A 51 0.24 9.62 -1.75
C THR A 51 -0.62 10.39 -0.78
N VAL A 52 -0.02 10.83 0.33
CA VAL A 52 -0.67 11.68 1.34
C VAL A 52 0.37 12.51 2.12
N GLN A 53 -0.03 13.70 2.57
CA GLN A 53 0.76 14.49 3.51
C GLN A 53 0.35 14.18 4.93
N LEU A 54 1.29 13.70 5.74
CA LEU A 54 1.04 13.31 7.13
C LEU A 54 2.06 13.92 8.09
N GLU A 55 1.64 14.18 9.32
CA GLU A 55 2.57 14.37 10.43
C GLU A 55 3.25 13.04 10.79
N LYS A 56 4.40 13.11 11.47
CA LYS A 56 5.21 11.93 11.78
C LYS A 56 4.42 10.86 12.52
N GLU A 57 3.67 11.25 13.55
CA GLU A 57 2.88 10.33 14.37
C GLU A 57 1.77 9.65 13.55
N GLN A 58 1.16 10.36 12.60
CA GLN A 58 0.15 9.79 11.70
C GLN A 58 0.77 8.81 10.70
N ALA A 59 1.96 9.11 10.20
CA ALA A 59 2.70 8.21 9.33
C ALA A 59 3.10 6.92 10.07
N GLU A 60 3.55 7.01 11.33
CA GLU A 60 3.87 5.84 12.16
C GLU A 60 2.64 4.96 12.41
N VAL A 61 1.48 5.56 12.73
CA VAL A 61 0.22 4.82 12.90
C VAL A 61 -0.20 4.12 11.62
N LEU A 62 -0.13 4.81 10.47
CA LEU A 62 -0.45 4.22 9.18
C LEU A 62 0.49 3.05 8.86
N TRP A 63 1.80 3.23 9.03
CA TRP A 63 2.82 2.20 8.80
C TRP A 63 2.57 0.93 9.63
N GLN A 64 2.26 1.06 10.92
CA GLN A 64 1.91 -0.09 11.79
C GLN A 64 0.58 -0.75 11.42
N THR A 65 -0.37 0.03 10.88
CA THR A 65 -1.69 -0.47 10.49
C THR A 65 -1.61 -1.29 9.20
N LEU A 66 -0.73 -0.89 8.27
CA LEU A 66 -0.69 -1.48 6.94
C LEU A 66 -0.01 -2.86 6.91
N ASN A 67 0.99 -3.08 7.77
CA ASN A 67 1.70 -4.34 7.83
C ASN A 67 2.40 -4.54 9.18
N ASN A 68 2.61 -5.79 9.59
CA ASN A 68 3.16 -6.14 10.90
C ASN A 68 4.68 -6.34 10.95
N ASP A 69 5.33 -6.57 9.80
CA ASP A 69 6.75 -6.94 9.72
C ASP A 69 7.35 -6.39 8.42
N TRP A 70 7.96 -5.21 8.51
CA TRP A 70 8.54 -4.50 7.36
C TRP A 70 10.02 -4.84 7.20
N ASP A 71 10.46 -4.98 5.95
CA ASP A 71 11.89 -5.05 5.60
C ASP A 71 12.39 -3.65 5.26
N GLY A 72 13.40 -3.16 5.98
CA GLY A 72 13.96 -1.81 5.81
C GLY A 72 13.66 -0.85 6.96
N GLU A 73 13.92 0.44 6.72
CA GLU A 73 13.76 1.52 7.69
C GLU A 73 12.41 2.22 7.49
N PHE A 74 11.92 2.93 8.51
CA PHE A 74 10.60 3.56 8.47
C PHE A 74 10.38 4.54 7.30
N ASP A 75 11.44 5.20 6.82
CA ASP A 75 11.38 6.13 5.69
C ASP A 75 11.46 5.46 4.31
N ASP A 76 11.92 4.21 4.23
CA ASP A 76 11.94 3.39 3.02
C ASP A 76 11.97 1.90 3.40
N CYS A 77 10.78 1.28 3.39
CA CYS A 77 10.61 -0.14 3.68
C CYS A 77 9.57 -0.78 2.79
N ASP A 78 9.64 -2.10 2.67
CA ASP A 78 8.68 -2.89 1.92
C ASP A 78 8.36 -4.23 2.59
N ALA A 79 7.29 -4.84 2.13
CA ALA A 79 6.86 -6.15 2.59
C ALA A 79 6.14 -6.89 1.47
N TYR A 80 6.18 -8.22 1.56
CA TYR A 80 5.44 -9.11 0.69
C TYR A 80 4.36 -9.85 1.49
N GLY A 81 3.17 -10.01 0.92
CA GLY A 81 2.04 -10.66 1.59
C GLY A 81 2.23 -12.16 1.84
N PHE A 82 3.24 -12.81 1.25
CA PHE A 82 3.47 -14.25 1.43
C PHE A 82 4.07 -14.61 2.81
N ASN A 83 4.78 -13.68 3.45
CA ASN A 83 5.45 -13.89 4.74
C ASN A 83 5.02 -12.91 5.84
N THR A 84 4.08 -12.01 5.56
CA THR A 84 3.63 -10.96 6.48
C THR A 84 2.11 -10.90 6.56
N ILE A 85 1.59 -10.14 7.51
CA ILE A 85 0.17 -9.88 7.71
C ILE A 85 -0.13 -8.47 7.19
N MET A 86 -0.57 -8.41 5.94
CA MET A 86 -1.02 -7.18 5.29
C MET A 86 -2.41 -6.76 5.77
N PHE A 87 -2.71 -5.47 5.63
CA PHE A 87 -4.04 -4.93 5.92
C PHE A 87 -5.16 -5.54 5.06
N HIS A 88 -4.83 -6.12 3.91
CA HIS A 88 -5.77 -6.77 3.00
C HIS A 88 -5.16 -8.04 2.37
N PRO A 89 -5.93 -9.14 2.25
CA PRO A 89 -5.39 -10.44 1.78
C PRO A 89 -4.91 -10.44 0.33
N HIS A 90 -5.46 -9.58 -0.52
CA HIS A 90 -5.05 -9.46 -1.94
C HIS A 90 -3.85 -8.53 -2.16
N VAL A 91 -3.25 -7.97 -1.11
CA VAL A 91 -2.03 -7.15 -1.25
C VAL A 91 -0.83 -8.08 -1.30
N TYR A 92 -0.25 -8.21 -2.49
CA TYR A 92 0.92 -9.04 -2.75
C TYR A 92 2.22 -8.36 -2.30
N TYR A 93 2.36 -7.07 -2.59
CA TYR A 93 3.52 -6.27 -2.24
C TYR A 93 3.09 -4.87 -1.82
N LEU A 94 3.77 -4.35 -0.81
CA LEU A 94 3.55 -3.02 -0.30
C LEU A 94 4.90 -2.36 -0.01
N GLN A 95 5.12 -1.17 -0.56
CA GLN A 95 6.21 -0.28 -0.18
C GLN A 95 5.66 0.93 0.54
N PHE A 96 6.32 1.34 1.63
CA PHE A 96 6.08 2.57 2.35
C PHE A 96 7.32 3.46 2.28
N GLN A 97 7.16 4.66 1.72
CA GLN A 97 8.26 5.60 1.53
C GLN A 97 7.89 7.00 1.97
N ILE A 98 8.84 7.68 2.61
CA ILE A 98 8.76 9.08 2.98
C ILE A 98 9.64 9.90 2.02
N GLN A 99 9.07 10.94 1.43
CA GLN A 99 9.74 11.88 0.53
C GLN A 99 9.97 13.26 1.17
#